data_AF-A0A2M9QAD5-F1
#
_entry.id   AF-A0A2M9QAD5-F1
#
_cell.length_a   1.000
_cell.length_b   1.000
_cell.length_c   1.000
_cell.angle_alpha   90.00
_cell.angle_beta   90.00
_cell.angle_gamma   90.00
#
_symmetry.space_group_name_H-M   'P 1'
#
loop_
_entity.id
_entity.type
_entity.pdbx_description
1 polymer ?
#
loop_
_entity_poly.entity_id
_entity_poly.type
_entity_poly.pdbx_seq_one_letter_code
_entity_poly.pdbx_strand_id
1 'polypeptide(L)'
;MEKLPCKGCRGMCCGPVPITEQELKKIQKKIKAMPKKMSLDLKNQQRLYGTCIFYDEINDQCGIHSVRPSICRAFGYYNNLVCFRKPKVAVGENYIANELPIGILSIDFMWKDFI
;
A
#
# COMPACT_ATOMS: atom_id res chain seq x y z
N MET A 1 -8.06 -0.96 16.46
CA MET A 1 -8.27 0.33 15.77
C MET A 1 -9.61 0.28 15.06
N GLU A 2 -10.30 1.42 14.98
CA GLU A 2 -11.60 1.51 14.31
C GLU A 2 -11.46 1.23 12.79
N LYS A 3 -12.41 0.52 12.19
CA LYS A 3 -12.32 0.16 10.77
C LYS A 3 -12.49 1.38 9.86
N LEU A 4 -11.53 1.60 8.96
CA LEU A 4 -11.63 2.61 7.91
C LEU A 4 -12.57 2.17 6.78
N PRO A 5 -13.31 3.09 6.14
CA PRO A 5 -14.22 2.80 5.04
C PRO A 5 -13.45 2.65 3.72
N CYS A 6 -12.52 1.71 3.63
CA CYS A 6 -11.68 1.54 2.43
C CYS A 6 -12.48 1.07 1.20
N LYS A 7 -13.59 0.35 1.40
CA LYS A 7 -14.46 -0.09 0.31
C LYS A 7 -15.10 1.11 -0.40
N GLY A 8 -15.08 1.11 -1.73
CA GLY A 8 -15.47 2.21 -2.61
C GLY A 8 -14.43 3.32 -2.73
N CYS A 9 -13.24 3.18 -2.12
CA CYS A 9 -12.18 4.19 -2.22
C CYS A 9 -11.44 4.12 -3.57
N ARG A 10 -11.48 2.98 -4.27
CA ARG A 10 -10.89 2.81 -5.61
C ARG A 10 -9.43 3.28 -5.69
N GLY A 11 -8.65 2.97 -4.66
CA GLY A 11 -7.21 3.23 -4.66
C GLY A 11 -6.81 4.70 -4.44
N MET A 12 -7.75 5.63 -4.20
CA MET A 12 -7.44 7.06 -4.01
C MET A 12 -6.44 7.35 -2.88
N CYS A 13 -6.34 6.47 -1.89
CA CYS A 13 -5.38 6.57 -0.78
C CYS A 13 -4.21 5.56 -0.88
N CYS A 14 -4.07 4.88 -2.01
CA CYS A 14 -3.13 3.79 -2.19
C CYS A 14 -2.08 4.18 -3.22
N GLY A 15 -1.10 5.02 -2.86
CA GLY A 15 0.06 5.37 -3.70
C GLY A 15 0.30 6.88 -3.80
N PRO A 16 1.52 7.33 -4.17
CA PRO A 16 2.83 6.68 -4.06
C PRO A 16 3.24 6.40 -2.60
N VAL A 17 4.03 5.35 -2.35
CA VAL A 17 4.33 4.89 -0.97
C VAL A 17 5.83 4.76 -0.72
N PRO A 18 6.43 5.51 0.23
CA PRO A 18 7.81 5.27 0.64
C PRO A 18 7.94 3.92 1.35
N ILE A 19 8.97 3.15 1.01
CA ILE A 19 9.22 1.82 1.59
C ILE A 19 10.64 1.69 2.13
N THR A 20 10.81 0.86 3.16
CA THR A 20 12.12 0.51 3.71
C THR A 20 12.68 -0.76 3.07
N GLU A 21 13.96 -1.05 3.28
CA GLU A 21 14.58 -2.27 2.77
C GLU A 21 13.93 -3.55 3.32
N GLN A 22 13.54 -3.54 4.60
CA GLN A 22 12.86 -4.68 5.21
C GLN A 22 11.48 -4.90 4.59
N GLU A 23 10.77 -3.83 4.26
CA GLU A 23 9.46 -3.88 3.62
C GLU A 23 9.57 -4.39 2.19
N LEU A 24 10.56 -3.92 1.43
CA LEU A 24 10.86 -4.44 0.10
C LEU A 24 11.06 -5.96 0.15
N LYS A 25 11.90 -6.47 1.06
CA LYS A 25 12.14 -7.92 1.25
C LYS A 25 10.86 -8.68 1.59
N LYS A 26 10.01 -8.13 2.47
CA LYS A 26 8.71 -8.74 2.85
C LYS A 26 7.74 -8.79 1.67
N ILE A 27 7.67 -7.72 0.88
CA ILE A 27 6.83 -7.64 -0.32
C ILE A 27 7.34 -8.64 -1.37
N GLN A 28 8.64 -8.67 -1.66
CA GLN A 28 9.24 -9.64 -2.58
C GLN A 28 8.91 -11.08 -2.17
N LYS A 29 9.07 -11.43 -0.89
CA LYS A 29 8.70 -12.75 -0.38
C LYS A 29 7.21 -13.04 -0.58
N LYS A 30 6.33 -12.06 -0.35
CA LYS A 30 4.88 -12.21 -0.54
C LYS A 30 4.52 -12.42 -2.01
N ILE A 31 5.12 -11.68 -2.94
CA ILE A 31 4.87 -11.81 -4.38
C ILE A 31 5.38 -13.16 -4.89
N LYS A 32 6.58 -13.60 -4.48
CA LYS A 32 7.11 -14.93 -4.82
C LYS A 32 6.26 -16.09 -4.30
N ALA A 33 5.63 -15.92 -3.13
CA ALA A 33 4.73 -16.92 -2.56
C ALA A 33 3.29 -16.83 -3.10
N MET A 34 2.97 -15.80 -3.90
CA MET A 34 1.64 -15.63 -4.48
C MET A 34 1.44 -16.61 -5.64
N PRO A 35 0.26 -17.23 -5.80
CA PRO A 35 -0.03 -18.06 -6.97
C PRO A 35 0.23 -17.28 -8.26
N LYS A 36 0.93 -17.89 -9.23
CA LYS A 36 1.36 -17.24 -10.47
C LYS A 36 0.22 -16.56 -11.23
N LYS A 37 -0.95 -17.19 -11.26
CA LYS A 37 -2.16 -16.61 -11.87
C LYS A 37 -2.55 -15.30 -11.16
N MET A 38 -2.62 -15.31 -9.84
CA MET A 38 -3.01 -14.15 -9.05
C MET A 38 -2.02 -12.98 -9.19
N SER A 39 -0.72 -13.25 -9.22
CA SER A 39 0.29 -12.19 -9.40
C SER A 39 0.26 -11.61 -10.82
N LEU A 40 0.04 -12.43 -11.85
CA LEU A 40 -0.15 -11.96 -13.22
C LEU A 40 -1.44 -11.16 -13.39
N ASP A 41 -2.54 -11.64 -12.83
CA ASP A 41 -3.83 -10.95 -12.87
C ASP A 41 -3.70 -9.58 -12.20
N LEU A 42 -3.07 -9.49 -11.03
CA LEU A 42 -2.81 -8.22 -10.35
C LEU A 42 -1.89 -7.31 -11.18
N LYS A 43 -0.81 -7.85 -11.76
CA LYS A 43 0.14 -7.08 -12.58
C LYS A 43 -0.53 -6.42 -13.78
N ASN A 44 -1.45 -7.13 -14.43
CA ASN A 44 -2.05 -6.70 -15.69
C ASN A 44 -3.25 -5.75 -15.52
N GLN A 45 -3.64 -5.42 -14.28
CA GLN A 45 -4.70 -4.43 -14.06
C GLN A 45 -4.23 -3.04 -14.48
N GLN A 46 -5.06 -2.36 -15.28
CA GLN A 46 -4.93 -0.93 -15.53
C GLN A 46 -5.27 -0.18 -14.24
N ARG A 47 -4.50 0.86 -13.92
CA ARG A 47 -4.71 1.67 -12.72
C ARG A 47 -4.64 3.15 -13.05
N LEU A 48 -5.31 3.96 -12.24
CA LEU A 48 -5.09 5.41 -12.28
C LEU A 48 -3.64 5.74 -11.94
N TYR A 49 -3.06 6.71 -12.64
CA TYR A 49 -1.70 7.17 -12.41
C TYR A 49 -1.50 7.56 -10.93
N GLY A 50 -0.36 7.16 -10.35
CA GLY A 50 -0.06 7.36 -8.93
C GLY A 50 -0.67 6.31 -7.99
N THR A 51 -1.55 5.44 -8.49
CA THR A 51 -2.08 4.31 -7.70
C THR A 51 -1.02 3.21 -7.59
N CYS A 52 -0.96 2.57 -6.44
CA CYS A 52 -0.03 1.54 -6.06
C CYS A 52 -0.17 0.34 -7.00
N ILE A 53 0.96 -0.17 -7.50
CA ILE A 53 1.03 -1.32 -8.40
C ILE A 53 0.42 -2.62 -7.82
N PHE A 54 0.23 -2.68 -6.50
CA PHE A 54 -0.41 -3.81 -5.81
C PHE A 54 -1.83 -3.53 -5.36
N TYR A 55 -2.40 -2.38 -5.69
CA TYR A 55 -3.82 -2.16 -5.50
C TYR A 55 -4.59 -3.07 -6.46
N ASP A 56 -5.55 -3.83 -5.94
CA ASP A 56 -6.44 -4.68 -6.73
C ASP A 56 -7.71 -3.89 -7.03
N GLU A 57 -7.80 -3.34 -8.23
CA GLU A 57 -8.94 -2.52 -8.67
C GLU A 57 -10.21 -3.36 -8.84
N ILE A 58 -10.06 -4.61 -9.26
CA ILE A 58 -11.20 -5.51 -9.51
C ILE A 58 -11.92 -5.82 -8.19
N ASN A 59 -11.13 -6.14 -7.15
CA ASN A 59 -11.68 -6.50 -5.85
C ASN A 59 -11.71 -5.33 -4.84
N ASP A 60 -11.28 -4.14 -5.26
CA ASP A 60 -11.24 -2.91 -4.45
C ASP A 60 -10.51 -3.09 -3.11
N GLN A 61 -9.31 -3.68 -3.17
CA GLN A 61 -8.53 -4.06 -1.99
C GLN A 61 -7.01 -3.98 -2.23
N CYS A 62 -6.22 -4.14 -1.17
CA CYS A 62 -4.77 -4.23 -1.29
C CYS A 62 -4.34 -5.69 -1.56
N GLY A 63 -3.72 -5.95 -2.71
CA GLY A 63 -3.23 -7.29 -3.08
C GLY A 63 -2.10 -7.82 -2.19
N ILE A 64 -1.42 -6.93 -1.45
CA ILE A 64 -0.38 -7.27 -0.48
C ILE A 64 -0.77 -6.91 0.97
N HIS A 65 -2.06 -6.93 1.30
CA HIS A 65 -2.59 -6.44 2.58
C HIS A 65 -1.80 -6.90 3.83
N SER A 66 -1.36 -8.16 3.85
CA SER A 66 -0.62 -8.77 4.97
C SER A 66 0.80 -8.23 5.17
N VAL A 67 1.41 -7.66 4.15
CA VAL A 67 2.78 -7.12 4.17
C VAL A 67 2.83 -5.64 3.78
N ARG A 68 1.72 -4.92 3.95
CA ARG A 68 1.66 -3.47 3.68
C ARG A 68 2.81 -2.74 4.38
N PRO A 69 3.38 -1.69 3.76
CA PRO A 69 4.30 -0.80 4.45
C PRO A 69 3.70 -0.23 5.75
N SER A 70 4.54 0.10 6.72
CA SER A 70 4.14 0.66 8.02
C SER A 70 3.33 1.94 7.84
N ILE A 71 3.74 2.81 6.92
CA ILE A 71 3.00 4.04 6.58
C ILE A 71 1.58 3.73 6.07
N CYS A 72 1.41 2.68 5.26
CA CYS A 72 0.09 2.23 4.80
C CYS A 72 -0.78 1.63 5.91
N ARG A 73 -0.16 1.04 6.94
CA ARG A 73 -0.87 0.56 8.15
C ARG A 73 -1.26 1.72 9.06
N ALA A 74 -0.41 2.74 9.14
CA ALA A 74 -0.63 3.97 9.92
C ALA A 74 -1.68 4.88 9.29
N PHE A 75 -1.83 4.86 7.96
CA PHE A 75 -2.77 5.72 7.26
C PHE A 75 -4.21 5.61 7.81
N GLY A 76 -4.78 6.77 8.09
CA GLY A 76 -6.11 6.97 8.68
C GLY A 76 -6.14 7.02 10.21
N TYR A 77 -5.03 6.74 10.89
CA TYR A 77 -4.95 6.67 12.36
C TYR A 77 -4.01 7.69 13.00
N TYR A 78 -3.16 8.36 12.21
CA TYR A 78 -2.20 9.36 12.70
C TYR A 78 -2.51 10.74 12.13
N ASN A 79 -2.20 11.80 12.89
CA ASN A 79 -2.62 13.17 12.55
C ASN A 79 -2.07 13.68 11.21
N ASN A 80 -0.87 13.24 10.82
CA ASN A 80 -0.24 13.60 9.55
C ASN A 80 -0.58 12.62 8.40
N LEU A 81 -1.42 11.61 8.65
CA LEU A 81 -1.84 10.60 7.67
C LEU A 81 -3.36 10.43 7.69
N VAL A 82 -4.11 11.53 7.53
CA VAL A 82 -5.57 11.53 7.69
C VAL A 82 -6.27 10.83 6.53
N CYS A 83 -7.24 9.96 6.85
CA CYS A 83 -8.18 9.46 5.86
C CYS A 83 -9.27 10.50 5.60
N PHE A 84 -9.32 11.07 4.39
CA PHE A 84 -10.32 12.08 4.02
C PHE A 84 -11.78 11.63 4.18
N ARG A 85 -12.05 10.33 4.06
CA ARG A 85 -13.41 9.76 4.25
C ARG A 85 -13.82 9.63 5.70
N LYS A 86 -12.86 9.64 6.64
CA LYS A 86 -13.12 9.48 8.07
C LYS A 86 -12.05 10.19 8.91
N PRO A 87 -11.97 11.53 8.83
CA PRO A 87 -10.88 12.29 9.44
C PRO A 87 -10.84 12.19 10.96
N LYS A 88 -12.00 11.98 11.61
CA LYS A 88 -12.14 11.88 13.07
C LYS A 88 -11.41 10.67 13.69
N VAL A 89 -10.97 9.70 12.88
CA VAL A 89 -10.21 8.52 13.37
C VAL A 89 -8.73 8.83 13.55
N ALA A 90 -8.21 9.83 12.81
CA ALA A 90 -6.85 10.31 12.97
C ALA A 90 -6.77 11.21 14.21
N VAL A 91 -6.75 10.59 15.38
CA VAL A 91 -6.62 11.24 16.69
C VAL A 91 -5.43 10.64 17.41
N GLY A 92 -4.49 11.48 17.85
CA GLY A 92 -3.32 11.03 18.60
C GLY A 92 -2.04 11.74 18.20
N GLU A 93 -1.00 10.97 17.92
CA GLU A 93 0.34 11.44 17.57
C GLU A 93 0.57 11.52 16.05
N ASN A 94 1.66 12.16 15.64
CA ASN A 94 2.14 12.10 14.26
C ASN A 94 2.86 10.78 14.02
N TYR A 95 2.64 10.17 12.86
CA TYR A 95 3.44 9.04 12.43
C TYR A 95 4.86 9.50 12.13
N ILE A 96 5.82 8.81 12.73
CA ILE A 96 7.25 8.96 12.48
C ILE A 96 7.76 7.61 11.97
N ALA A 97 8.44 7.61 10.83
CA ALA A 97 9.03 6.39 10.30
C ALA A 97 10.24 5.99 11.15
N ASN A 98 10.33 4.71 11.49
CA ASN A 98 11.45 4.18 12.28
C ASN A 98 12.72 3.95 11.46
N GLU A 99 12.59 3.94 10.13
CA GLU A 99 13.67 3.68 9.18
C GLU A 99 13.54 4.65 8.01
N LEU A 100 14.68 5.01 7.42
CA LEU A 100 14.68 5.83 6.21
C LEU A 100 14.16 5.03 5.01
N PRO A 101 13.33 5.64 4.15
CA PRO A 101 12.90 4.98 2.93
C PRO A 101 14.06 4.84 1.95
N ILE A 102 14.07 3.72 1.22
CA ILE A 102 15.05 3.45 0.15
C ILE A 102 14.51 3.83 -1.23
N GLY A 103 13.26 4.31 -1.28
CA GLY A 103 12.57 4.76 -2.49
C GLY A 103 11.07 4.60 -2.35
N ILE A 104 10.38 4.81 -3.46
CA ILE A 104 8.93 4.90 -3.55
C ILE A 104 8.38 3.75 -4.39
N LEU A 105 7.47 2.99 -3.80
CA LEU A 105 6.73 1.95 -4.49
C LEU A 105 5.83 2.57 -5.56
N SER A 106 5.84 1.99 -6.78
CA SER A 106 5.14 2.47 -7.98
C SER A 106 5.79 3.66 -8.69
N ILE A 107 7.00 4.05 -8.27
CA ILE A 107 7.85 5.03 -8.96
C ILE A 107 9.25 4.40 -9.15
N ASP A 108 9.96 4.18 -8.05
CA ASP A 108 11.32 3.60 -8.06
C ASP A 108 11.27 2.07 -8.11
N PHE A 109 10.29 1.46 -7.44
CA PHE A 109 10.08 0.01 -7.41
C PHE A 109 8.80 -0.36 -8.16
N MET A 110 8.98 -1.14 -9.23
CA MET A 110 7.95 -1.60 -10.15
C MET A 110 7.91 -3.13 -10.17
N TRP A 111 6.96 -3.71 -10.89
CA TRP A 111 6.80 -5.17 -10.98
C TRP A 111 8.07 -5.94 -11.34
N LYS A 112 8.97 -5.37 -12.15
CA LYS A 112 10.27 -5.97 -12.51
C LYS A 112 11.19 -6.23 -11.31
N ASP A 113 10.96 -5.54 -10.19
CA ASP A 113 11.79 -5.63 -8.99
C ASP A 113 11.28 -6.71 -7.99
N PHE A 114 10.14 -7.34 -8.33
CA PHE A 114 9.46 -8.34 -7.48
C PHE A 114 9.29 -9.71 -8.14
N ILE A 115 9.46 -9.80 -9.47
CA ILE A 115 9.27 -11.01 -10.28
C ILE A 115 10.62 -11.59 -10.68
#